data_AF-A0A942V8U4-F1
#
_entry.id   AF-A0A942V8U4-F1
#
_cell.length_a   1.000
_cell.length_b   1.000
_cell.length_c   1.000
_cell.angle_alpha   90.00
_cell.angle_beta   90.00
_cell.angle_gamma   90.00
#
_symmetry.space_group_name_H-M   'P 1'
#
loop_
_entity.id
_entity.type
_entity.pdbx_description
1 polymer ?
#
loop_
_entity_poly.entity_id
_entity_poly.type
_entity_poly.pdbx_seq_one_letter_code
_entity_poly.pdbx_strand_id
1 'polypeptide(L)'
;MEQNFNRTKMALIARGVDSKTADNLIKSGFSLNSLKIKTKQELKKLGLDEAFINIIHNEVRPPIPNDILTKLLFNNRFQCCVCRDPKLPIVVHHIEEWA
;
A
#
# COMPACT_ATOMS: atom_id res chain seq x y z
N MET A 1 -28.87 6.58 -11.83
CA MET A 1 -27.88 5.53 -11.50
C MET A 1 -26.56 6.21 -11.24
N GLU A 2 -26.27 6.55 -9.98
CA GLU A 2 -24.98 7.11 -9.59
C GLU A 2 -23.90 6.03 -9.76
N GLN A 3 -23.11 6.15 -10.83
CA GLN A 3 -21.87 5.38 -10.98
C GLN A 3 -20.86 5.95 -9.98
N ASN A 4 -20.86 5.42 -8.76
CA ASN A 4 -19.82 5.69 -7.80
C ASN A 4 -18.53 5.04 -8.34
N PHE A 5 -17.68 5.84 -9.01
CA PHE A 5 -16.45 5.37 -9.63
C PHE A 5 -15.55 4.75 -8.55
N ASN A 6 -15.53 3.42 -8.48
CA ASN A 6 -14.66 2.72 -7.55
C ASN A 6 -13.21 2.94 -8.01
N ARG A 7 -12.50 3.82 -7.30
CA ARG A 7 -11.10 4.18 -7.59
C ARG A 7 -10.20 2.95 -7.63
N THR A 8 -10.46 1.95 -6.79
CA THR A 8 -9.75 0.67 -6.82
C THR A 8 -9.98 -0.07 -8.13
N LYS A 9 -11.22 -0.09 -8.66
CA LYS A 9 -11.53 -0.78 -9.94
C LYS A 9 -10.72 -0.20 -11.08
N MET A 10 -10.74 1.13 -11.20
CA MET A 10 -10.02 1.84 -12.25
C MET A 10 -8.52 1.62 -12.11
N ALA A 11 -8.02 1.62 -10.88
CA ALA A 11 -6.61 1.38 -10.60
C ALA A 11 -6.18 -0.07 -10.92
N LEU A 12 -7.04 -1.07 -10.70
CA LEU A 12 -6.80 -2.46 -11.12
C LEU A 12 -6.77 -2.59 -12.64
N ILE A 13 -7.77 -2.02 -13.33
CA ILE A 13 -7.86 -2.05 -14.80
C ILE A 13 -6.68 -1.33 -15.45
N ALA A 14 -6.28 -0.16 -14.92
CA ALA A 14 -5.12 0.60 -15.41
C ALA A 14 -3.80 -0.17 -15.29
N ARG A 15 -3.73 -1.18 -14.41
CA ARG A 15 -2.56 -2.05 -14.20
C ARG A 15 -2.66 -3.38 -14.98
N GLY A 16 -3.68 -3.54 -15.83
CA GLY A 16 -3.82 -4.69 -16.72
C GLY A 16 -4.78 -5.79 -16.23
N VAL A 17 -5.50 -5.59 -15.12
CA VAL A 17 -6.50 -6.56 -14.66
C VAL A 17 -7.77 -6.44 -15.50
N ASP A 18 -8.31 -7.56 -15.96
CA ASP A 18 -9.57 -7.54 -16.70
C ASP A 18 -10.74 -7.07 -15.81
N SER A 19 -11.76 -6.47 -16.42
CA SER A 19 -12.86 -5.87 -15.67
C SER A 19 -13.63 -6.88 -14.79
N LYS A 20 -13.72 -8.14 -15.19
CA LYS A 20 -14.48 -9.17 -14.46
C LYS A 20 -13.73 -9.57 -13.20
N THR A 21 -12.43 -9.77 -13.30
CA THR A 21 -11.55 -10.03 -12.15
C THR A 21 -11.51 -8.82 -11.21
N ALA A 22 -11.40 -7.60 -11.74
CA ALA A 22 -11.45 -6.38 -10.93
C ALA A 22 -12.77 -6.23 -10.15
N ASP A 23 -13.91 -6.54 -10.78
CA ASP A 23 -15.22 -6.54 -10.12
C ASP A 23 -15.33 -7.60 -9.02
N ASN A 24 -14.79 -8.80 -9.25
CA ASN A 24 -14.77 -9.87 -8.25
C ASN A 24 -13.93 -9.48 -7.03
N LEU A 25 -12.74 -8.92 -7.25
CA LEU A 25 -11.85 -8.48 -6.18
C LEU A 25 -12.52 -7.43 -5.28
N ILE A 26 -13.21 -6.46 -5.89
CA ILE A 26 -13.91 -5.41 -5.14
C ILE A 26 -15.12 -5.96 -4.38
N LYS A 27 -15.90 -6.85 -5.01
CA LYS A 27 -17.04 -7.51 -4.33
C LYS A 27 -16.57 -8.36 -3.15
N SER A 28 -15.38 -8.94 -3.24
CA SER A 28 -14.72 -9.65 -2.14
C SER A 28 -14.06 -8.74 -1.10
N GLY A 29 -14.18 -7.42 -1.24
CA GLY A 29 -13.67 -6.44 -0.27
C GLY A 29 -12.18 -6.12 -0.40
N PHE A 30 -11.50 -6.55 -1.47
CA PHE A 30 -10.08 -6.24 -1.66
C PHE A 30 -9.85 -4.80 -2.11
N SER A 31 -8.87 -4.17 -1.47
CA SER A 31 -8.24 -2.92 -1.89
C SER A 31 -6.86 -3.19 -2.49
N LEU A 32 -6.31 -2.22 -3.23
CA LEU A 32 -4.93 -2.31 -3.75
C LEU A 32 -3.90 -2.57 -2.64
N ASN A 33 -4.04 -1.92 -1.48
CA ASN A 33 -3.16 -2.14 -0.34
C ASN A 33 -3.28 -3.57 0.20
N SER A 34 -4.51 -4.10 0.31
CA SER A 34 -4.72 -5.48 0.75
C SER A 34 -4.16 -6.52 -0.22
N LEU A 35 -4.03 -6.19 -1.51
CA LEU A 35 -3.39 -7.07 -2.49
C LEU A 35 -1.87 -7.01 -2.41
N LYS A 36 -1.29 -5.83 -2.11
CA LYS A 36 0.17 -5.65 -1.99
C LYS A 36 0.80 -6.44 -0.84
N ILE A 37 0.06 -6.66 0.23
CA ILE A 37 0.52 -7.43 1.41
C ILE A 37 0.31 -8.94 1.27
N LYS A 38 -0.32 -9.40 0.18
CA LYS A 38 -0.50 -10.84 -0.06
C LYS A 38 0.71 -11.45 -0.72
N THR A 39 0.93 -12.73 -0.47
CA THR A 39 1.99 -13.49 -1.13
C THR A 39 1.68 -13.72 -2.61
N LYS A 40 2.72 -13.94 -3.41
CA LYS A 40 2.60 -14.32 -4.83
C LYS A 40 1.64 -15.51 -5.03
N GLN A 41 1.67 -16.49 -4.13
CA GLN A 41 0.82 -17.68 -4.18
C GLN A 41 -0.65 -17.35 -3.92
N GLU A 42 -0.95 -16.50 -2.94
CA GLU A 42 -2.32 -16.04 -2.67
C GLU A 42 -2.89 -15.23 -3.83
N LEU A 43 -2.09 -14.36 -4.43
CA LEU A 43 -2.51 -13.56 -5.58
C LEU A 43 -2.79 -14.44 -6.81
N LYS A 44 -1.97 -15.46 -7.06
CA LYS A 44 -2.25 -16.47 -8.09
C LYS A 44 -3.56 -17.21 -7.83
N LYS A 45 -3.87 -17.56 -6.57
CA LYS A 45 -5.17 -18.18 -6.19
C LYS A 45 -6.36 -17.24 -6.41
N LEU A 46 -6.14 -15.93 -6.37
CA LEU A 46 -7.15 -14.91 -6.68
C LEU A 46 -7.35 -14.70 -8.20
N GLY A 47 -6.63 -15.45 -9.05
CA GLY A 47 -6.73 -15.35 -10.50
C GLY A 47 -5.92 -14.20 -11.10
N LEU A 48 -4.99 -13.61 -10.34
CA LEU A 48 -4.12 -12.56 -10.83
C LEU A 48 -2.94 -13.15 -11.60
N ASP A 49 -2.62 -12.54 -12.73
CA ASP A 49 -1.49 -12.96 -13.56
C ASP A 49 -0.14 -12.53 -12.96
N GLU A 50 0.93 -13.16 -13.45
CA GLU A 50 2.28 -12.90 -12.95
C GLU A 50 2.78 -11.48 -13.28
N ALA A 51 2.30 -10.88 -14.37
CA ALA A 51 2.68 -9.54 -14.79
C ALA A 51 2.15 -8.48 -13.80
N PHE A 52 0.85 -8.54 -13.47
CA PHE A 52 0.19 -7.72 -12.48
C PHE A 52 0.80 -7.93 -11.10
N ILE A 53 1.02 -9.18 -10.69
CA ILE A 53 1.64 -9.47 -9.38
C ILE A 53 3.01 -8.80 -9.27
N ASN A 54 3.83 -8.87 -10.32
CA ASN A 54 5.11 -8.18 -10.35
C ASN A 54 4.93 -6.66 -10.33
N ILE A 55 3.92 -6.10 -11.03
CA ILE A 55 3.64 -4.66 -11.01
C ILE A 55 3.26 -4.20 -9.60
N ILE A 56 2.38 -4.90 -8.89
CA ILE A 56 1.93 -4.44 -7.56
C ILE A 56 3.02 -4.53 -6.50
N HIS A 57 3.88 -5.54 -6.58
CA HIS A 57 4.97 -5.73 -5.63
C HIS A 57 6.17 -4.81 -5.90
N ASN A 58 6.40 -4.45 -7.17
CA ASN A 58 7.47 -3.53 -7.55
C ASN A 58 7.01 -2.07 -7.66
N GLU A 59 5.74 -1.79 -7.38
CA GLU A 59 5.22 -0.43 -7.43
C GLU A 59 5.93 0.45 -6.38
N VAL A 60 6.56 1.53 -6.85
CA VAL A 60 7.29 2.47 -5.99
C VAL A 60 6.35 2.99 -4.90
N ARG A 61 6.76 2.79 -3.65
CA ARG A 61 6.02 3.32 -2.52
C ARG A 61 6.09 4.85 -2.58
N PRO A 62 4.96 5.58 -2.53
CA PRO A 62 5.02 7.01 -2.39
C PRO A 62 5.78 7.35 -1.09
N PRO A 63 6.63 8.39 -1.09
CA PRO A 63 7.30 8.84 0.12
C PRO A 63 6.27 9.23 1.19
N ILE A 64 6.66 9.18 2.46
CA ILE A 64 5.85 9.75 3.55
C ILE A 64 5.61 11.22 3.19
N PRO A 65 4.34 11.69 3.15
CA PRO A 65 4.05 13.09 2.91
C PRO A 65 4.86 14.00 3.86
N ASN A 66 5.46 15.05 3.32
CA ASN A 66 6.39 15.91 4.07
C ASN A 66 5.75 16.54 5.30
N ASP A 67 4.47 16.89 5.22
CA ASP A 67 3.69 17.43 6.34
C ASP A 67 3.55 16.41 7.47
N ILE A 68 3.25 15.14 7.13
CA ILE A 68 3.16 14.03 8.09
C ILE A 68 4.52 13.76 8.72
N LEU A 69 5.57 13.67 7.91
CA LEU A 69 6.93 13.43 8.39
C LEU A 69 7.40 14.55 9.33
N THR A 70 7.19 15.81 8.93
CA THR A 70 7.57 16.98 9.73
C THR A 70 6.82 17.00 11.05
N LYS A 71 5.50 16.76 11.03
CA LYS A 71 4.67 16.70 12.23
C LYS A 71 5.12 15.58 13.17
N LEU A 72 5.44 14.39 12.64
CA LEU A 72 5.93 13.26 13.41
C LEU A 72 7.26 13.59 14.10
N LEU A 73 8.22 14.13 13.35
CA LEU A 73 9.53 14.50 13.87
C LEU A 73 9.43 15.60 14.93
N PHE A 74 8.61 16.63 14.69
CA PHE A 74 8.36 17.70 15.64
C PHE A 74 7.74 17.17 16.94
N ASN A 75 6.69 16.36 16.85
CA ASN A 75 6.00 15.78 18.01
C ASN A 75 6.91 14.87 18.84
N ASN A 76 7.88 14.21 18.19
CA ASN A 76 8.88 13.38 18.86
C ASN A 76 10.16 14.15 19.21
N ARG A 77 10.18 15.48 19.09
CA ARG A 77 11.36 16.33 19.34
C ARG A 77 12.62 15.86 18.62
N PHE A 78 12.46 15.32 17.40
CA PHE A 78 13.54 14.74 16.63
C PHE A 78 14.31 13.67 17.42
N GLN A 79 13.59 12.82 18.16
CA GLN A 79 14.16 11.76 18.98
C GLN A 79 13.38 10.46 18.81
N CYS A 80 14.09 9.35 18.69
CA CYS A 80 13.46 8.03 18.60
C CYS A 80 12.73 7.70 19.92
N CYS A 81 11.46 7.30 19.84
CA CYS A 81 10.66 6.93 21.02
C CYS A 81 11.15 5.65 21.73
N VAL A 82 11.91 4.81 21.00
CA VAL A 82 12.55 3.59 21.50
C VAL A 82 13.91 3.89 22.13
N CYS A 83 14.85 4.43 21.35
CA CYS A 83 16.23 4.60 21.81
C CYS A 83 16.40 5.79 22.76
N ARG A 84 15.57 6.84 22.61
CA ARG A 84 15.65 8.09 23.38
C ARG A 84 17.06 8.70 23.44
N ASP A 85 17.87 8.53 22.39
CA ASP A 85 19.19 9.15 22.27
C ASP A 85 19.19 10.15 21.09
N PRO A 86 19.38 11.46 21.34
CA PRO A 86 19.41 12.48 20.29
C PRO A 86 20.69 12.46 19.44
N LYS A 87 21.73 11.70 19.81
CA LYS A 87 22.95 11.56 19.02
C LYS A 87 22.84 10.49 17.93
N LEU A 88 21.85 9.60 18.05
CA LEU A 88 21.61 8.55 17.06
C LEU A 88 20.74 9.06 15.91
N PRO A 89 20.98 8.59 14.67
CA PRO A 89 20.11 8.92 13.55
C PRO A 89 18.68 8.42 13.80
N ILE A 90 17.69 9.21 13.37
CA ILE A 90 16.28 8.84 13.45
C ILE A 90 15.93 7.99 12.23
N VAL A 91 15.51 6.76 12.45
CA VAL A 91 14.93 5.92 11.40
C VAL A 91 13.41 5.94 11.54
N VAL A 92 12.75 6.61 10.60
CA VAL A 92 11.28 6.65 10.55
C VAL A 92 10.77 5.43 9.80
N HIS A 93 10.31 4.45 10.57
CA HIS A 93 9.52 3.34 10.03
C HIS A 93 8.05 3.76 9.97
N HIS A 94 7.29 3.17 9.06
CA HIS A 94 5.84 3.38 9.05
C HIS A 94 5.26 2.67 10.29
N ILE A 95 4.26 3.29 10.94
CA ILE A 95 3.64 2.81 12.19
C ILE A 95 2.83 1.53 11.98
N GLU A 96 2.33 1.27 10.78
CA GLU A 96 1.78 -0.05 10.46
C GLU A 96 2.94 -1.01 10.22
N GLU A 97 3.01 -2.06 11.06
CA GLU A 97 3.96 -3.15 10.89
C GLU A 97 3.89 -3.68 9.46
N TRP A 98 5.07 -3.85 8.88
CA TRP A 98 5.21 -4.65 7.67
C TRP A 98 5.05 -6.11 8.07
N ALA A 99 4.03 -6.77 7.52
CA ALA A 99 3.98 -8.22 7.43
C ALA A 99 4.74 -8.68 6.18
#